data_AF-A0A2S9XDD4-F1
#
_entry.id   AF-A0A2S9XDD4-F1
#
_cell.length_a   1.000
_cell.length_b   1.000
_cell.length_c   1.000
_cell.angle_alpha   90.00
_cell.angle_beta   90.00
_cell.angle_gamma   90.00
#
_symmetry.space_group_name_H-M   'P 1'
#
loop_
_entity.id
_entity.type
_entity.pdbx_description
1 polymer ?
#
loop_
_entity_poly.entity_id
_entity_poly.type
_entity_poly.pdbx_seq_one_letter_code
_entity_poly.pdbx_strand_id
1 'polypeptide(L)'
;MGPSQIARQKWYRQVVSYEKRFTVTPKVAASCKWRRLAQLQRDREWEREYAAARASWLAGDSAVVFPAGTYWLRRFAGVTVAPHPVS
;
A
#
# COMPACT_ATOMS: atom_id res chain seq x y z
N MET A 1 16.03 -17.03 11.20
CA MET A 1 16.86 -18.17 11.65
C MET A 1 17.73 -17.69 12.79
N GLY A 2 17.62 -18.30 13.98
CA GLY A 2 18.44 -17.97 15.15
C GLY A 2 19.51 -19.03 15.46
N PRO A 3 20.48 -18.74 16.35
CA PRO A 3 21.59 -19.65 16.68
C PRO A 3 21.14 -21.02 17.21
N SER A 4 20.06 -21.04 18.00
CA SER A 4 19.48 -22.26 18.58
C SER A 4 18.88 -23.20 17.54
N GLN A 5 18.44 -22.68 16.39
CA GLN A 5 17.90 -23.47 15.29
C GLN A 5 19.02 -24.14 14.47
N ILE A 6 20.19 -23.50 14.35
CA ILE A 6 21.38 -24.03 13.64
C ILE A 6 21.96 -25.21 14.41
N ALA A 7 22.07 -25.11 15.74
CA ALA A 7 22.60 -26.19 16.58
C ALA A 7 21.78 -27.50 16.51
N ARG A 8 20.48 -27.42 16.18
CA ARG A 8 19.61 -28.60 15.99
C ARG A 8 19.74 -29.26 14.61
N GLN A 9 20.49 -28.66 13.69
CA GLN A 9 20.65 -29.19 12.34
C GLN A 9 21.72 -30.29 12.33
N LYS A 10 21.37 -31.48 11.83
CA LYS A 10 22.31 -32.61 11.74
C LYS A 10 23.11 -32.51 10.45
N TRP A 11 24.42 -32.78 10.51
CA TRP A 11 25.35 -32.64 9.38
C TRP A 11 24.96 -33.47 8.14
N TYR A 12 24.33 -34.63 8.34
CA TYR A 12 23.88 -35.53 7.27
C TYR A 12 22.47 -35.22 6.77
N ARG A 13 21.79 -34.23 7.35
CA ARG A 13 20.40 -33.94 7.01
C ARG A 13 20.35 -33.10 5.74
N GLN A 14 19.96 -33.73 4.65
CA GLN A 14 19.69 -33.04 3.40
C GLN A 14 18.41 -32.19 3.49
N VAL A 15 18.40 -31.10 2.72
CA VAL A 15 17.24 -30.23 2.59
C VAL A 15 16.19 -30.97 1.76
N VAL A 16 15.06 -31.32 2.38
CA VAL A 16 14.01 -32.13 1.75
C VAL A 16 13.13 -31.29 0.80
N SER A 17 13.07 -29.97 1.01
CA SER A 17 12.20 -29.09 0.23
C SER A 17 12.76 -27.67 0.14
N TYR A 18 12.46 -26.99 -0.96
CA TYR A 18 12.68 -25.56 -1.10
C TYR A 18 11.62 -24.76 -0.31
N GLU A 19 12.05 -23.71 0.38
CA GLU A 19 11.14 -22.74 0.99
C GLU A 19 10.56 -21.83 -0.09
N LYS A 20 9.23 -21.73 -0.18
CA LYS A 20 8.56 -20.89 -1.18
C LYS A 20 8.84 -19.41 -0.89
N ARG A 21 9.84 -18.83 -1.55
CA ARG A 21 10.15 -17.40 -1.49
C ARG A 21 9.16 -16.61 -2.36
N PHE A 22 8.96 -15.33 -2.07
CA PHE A 22 8.06 -14.43 -2.81
C PHE A 22 6.56 -14.76 -2.67
N THR A 23 6.13 -15.19 -1.49
CA THR A 23 4.69 -15.25 -1.18
C THR A 23 4.08 -13.84 -1.20
N VAL A 24 2.82 -13.73 -1.61
CA VAL A 24 2.10 -12.45 -1.64
C VAL A 24 1.93 -11.92 -0.22
N THR A 25 2.72 -10.91 0.15
CA THR A 25 2.53 -10.18 1.40
C THR A 25 1.27 -9.31 1.27
N PRO A 26 0.33 -9.38 2.23
CA PRO A 26 -0.88 -8.56 2.16
C PRO A 26 -0.53 -7.07 2.26
N LYS A 27 -0.99 -6.26 1.29
CA LYS A 27 -0.85 -4.79 1.29
C LYS A 27 -1.45 -4.16 2.56
N VAL A 28 -2.51 -4.76 3.09
CA VAL A 28 -3.17 -4.36 4.34
C VAL A 28 -3.09 -5.49 5.36
N ALA A 29 -2.35 -5.27 6.44
CA ALA A 29 -2.36 -6.14 7.61
C ALA A 29 -3.62 -5.87 8.46
N ALA A 30 -4.45 -6.89 8.66
CA ALA A 30 -5.61 -6.81 9.55
C ALA A 30 -5.93 -8.20 10.12
N SER A 31 -6.42 -8.23 11.36
CA SER A 31 -6.83 -9.45 12.08
C SER A 31 -8.13 -10.05 11.57
N CYS A 32 -8.97 -9.26 10.89
CA CYS A 32 -10.25 -9.68 10.34
C CYS A 32 -10.29 -9.48 8.82
N LYS A 33 -10.79 -10.49 8.09
CA LYS A 33 -10.95 -10.47 6.63
C LYS A 33 -11.79 -9.28 6.16
N TRP A 34 -12.90 -9.00 6.84
CA TRP A 34 -13.80 -7.90 6.46
C TRP A 34 -13.16 -6.53 6.61
N ARG A 35 -12.39 -6.31 7.69
CA ARG A 35 -11.62 -5.07 7.86
C ARG A 35 -10.58 -4.88 6.76
N ARG A 36 -9.92 -5.97 6.35
CA ARG A 36 -8.97 -5.95 5.23
C ARG A 36 -9.64 -5.55 3.92
N LEU A 37 -10.79 -6.16 3.61
CA LEU A 37 -11.54 -5.85 2.39
C LEU A 37 -12.05 -4.41 2.38
N ALA A 38 -12.59 -3.92 3.51
CA ALA A 38 -13.04 -2.54 3.64
C ALA A 38 -11.90 -1.52 3.43
N GLN A 39 -10.70 -1.81 3.95
CA GLN A 39 -9.53 -0.96 3.72
C GLN A 39 -9.12 -0.97 2.23
N LEU A 40 -9.04 -2.15 1.61
CA LEU A 40 -8.67 -2.27 0.19
C LEU A 40 -9.67 -1.56 -0.73
N GLN A 41 -10.96 -1.55 -0.38
CA GLN A 41 -11.97 -0.80 -1.11
C GLN A 41 -11.75 0.70 -0.98
N ARG A 42 -11.50 1.21 0.24
CA ARG A 42 -11.16 2.63 0.46
C ARG A 42 -9.89 3.05 -0.27
N ASP A 43 -8.84 2.23 -0.23
CA ASP A 43 -7.59 2.52 -0.95
C ASP A 43 -7.83 2.59 -2.47
N ARG A 44 -8.62 1.67 -3.03
CA ARG A 44 -8.98 1.69 -4.46
C ARG A 44 -9.82 2.89 -4.84
N GLU A 45 -10.76 3.28 -3.98
CA GLU A 45 -11.58 4.46 -4.20
C GLU A 45 -10.72 5.73 -4.27
N TRP A 46 -9.81 5.88 -3.30
CA TRP A 46 -8.82 6.97 -3.30
C TRP A 46 -7.94 6.96 -4.55
N GLU A 47 -7.44 5.80 -4.98
CA GLU A 47 -6.63 5.65 -6.19
C GLU A 47 -7.40 6.10 -7.45
N ARG A 48 -8.71 5.81 -7.55
CA ARG A 48 -9.56 6.27 -8.67
C ARG A 48 -9.77 7.78 -8.65
N GLU A 49 -10.10 8.36 -7.49
CA GLU A 49 -10.29 9.80 -7.34
C GLU A 49 -9.00 10.57 -7.70
N TYR A 50 -7.86 10.09 -7.22
CA TYR A 50 -6.56 10.65 -7.54
C TYR A 50 -6.26 10.55 -9.05
N ALA A 51 -6.53 9.41 -9.68
CA ALA A 51 -6.31 9.23 -11.11
C ALA A 51 -7.18 10.16 -11.95
N ALA A 52 -8.45 10.34 -11.59
CA ALA A 52 -9.36 11.26 -12.25
C ALA A 52 -8.88 12.71 -12.10
N ALA A 53 -8.57 13.14 -10.87
CA ALA A 53 -8.04 14.48 -10.60
C ALA A 53 -6.74 14.75 -11.37
N ARG A 54 -5.84 13.76 -11.40
CA ARG A 54 -4.57 13.88 -12.13
C ARG A 54 -4.78 13.97 -13.65
N ALA A 55 -5.74 13.25 -14.20
CA ALA A 55 -6.07 13.34 -15.63
C ALA A 55 -6.61 14.74 -15.99
N SER A 56 -7.53 15.28 -15.21
CA SER A 56 -8.06 16.64 -15.41
C SER A 56 -6.99 17.72 -15.23
N TRP A 57 -6.12 17.56 -14.23
CA TRP A 57 -5.00 18.49 -14.01
C TRP A 57 -4.00 18.48 -15.17
N LEU A 58 -3.68 17.29 -15.70
CA LEU A 58 -2.83 17.16 -16.89
C LEU A 58 -3.48 17.72 -18.16
N ALA A 59 -4.81 17.75 -18.23
CA ALA A 59 -5.56 18.41 -19.30
C ALA A 59 -5.57 19.96 -19.17
N GLY A 60 -4.97 20.50 -18.12
CA GLY A 60 -4.81 21.95 -17.91
C GLY A 60 -5.85 22.57 -16.98
N ASP A 61 -6.72 21.77 -16.35
CA ASP A 61 -7.66 22.28 -15.35
C ASP A 61 -6.95 22.53 -14.01
N SER A 62 -6.78 23.80 -13.66
CA SER A 62 -6.14 24.23 -12.42
C SER A 62 -7.10 24.29 -11.22
N ALA A 63 -8.40 24.16 -11.44
CA ALA A 63 -9.41 24.18 -10.37
C ALA A 63 -9.63 22.80 -9.72
N VAL A 64 -8.98 21.75 -10.22
CA VAL A 64 -9.13 20.38 -9.74
C VAL A 64 -8.66 20.25 -8.29
N VAL A 65 -9.51 19.69 -7.45
CA VAL A 65 -9.20 19.36 -6.05
C VAL A 65 -8.76 17.92 -5.96
N PHE A 66 -7.52 17.70 -5.52
CA PHE A 66 -6.98 16.35 -5.27
C PHE A 66 -7.51 15.78 -3.95
N PRO A 67 -7.64 14.44 -3.84
CA PRO A 67 -8.11 13.81 -2.61
C PRO A 67 -7.11 14.03 -1.46
N ALA A 68 -7.63 14.04 -0.24
CA ALA A 68 -6.85 14.22 0.99
C ALA A 68 -5.72 13.18 1.07
N GLY A 69 -4.54 13.61 1.53
CA GLY A 69 -3.34 12.76 1.56
C GLY A 69 -2.41 12.93 0.34
N THR A 70 -2.82 13.69 -0.68
CA THR A 70 -1.93 14.06 -1.79
C THR A 70 -0.87 15.07 -1.31
N TYR A 71 0.35 14.60 -1.02
CA TYR A 71 1.42 15.46 -0.49
C TYR A 71 2.33 16.07 -1.57
N TRP A 72 2.90 15.24 -2.45
CA TRP A 72 3.98 15.68 -3.34
C TRP A 72 3.53 16.78 -4.30
N LEU A 73 2.39 16.57 -4.98
CA LEU A 73 1.82 17.58 -5.88
C LEU A 73 1.42 18.86 -5.14
N ARG A 74 0.88 18.76 -3.93
CA ARG A 74 0.56 19.94 -3.11
C ARG A 74 1.82 20.76 -2.82
N ARG A 75 2.92 20.10 -2.45
CA ARG A 75 4.15 20.76 -2.01
C ARG A 75 4.92 21.40 -3.17
N PHE A 76 4.92 20.77 -4.35
CA PHE A 76 5.80 21.16 -5.46
C PHE A 76 5.08 21.69 -6.70
N ALA A 77 3.83 21.30 -6.93
CA ALA A 77 3.05 21.71 -8.09
C ALA A 77 1.92 22.70 -7.76
N GLY A 78 1.74 23.05 -6.49
CA GLY A 78 0.77 24.06 -6.05
C GLY A 78 -0.70 23.67 -6.21
N VAL A 79 -0.99 22.36 -6.31
CA VAL A 79 -2.37 21.88 -6.50
C VAL A 79 -3.20 22.03 -5.21
N THR A 80 -4.51 22.25 -5.39
CA THR A 80 -5.48 22.27 -4.30
C THR A 80 -5.76 20.83 -3.83
N VAL A 81 -5.77 20.62 -2.51
CA VAL A 81 -6.01 19.31 -1.90
C VAL A 81 -7.15 19.42 -0.89
N ALA A 82 -8.06 18.45 -0.90
CA ALA A 82 -9.15 18.35 0.05
C ALA A 82 -8.64 18.23 1.50
N PRO A 83 -9.37 18.80 2.48
CA PRO A 83 -9.03 18.66 3.89
C PRO A 83 -9.06 17.19 4.31
N HIS A 84 -8.16 16.80 5.20
CA HIS A 84 -8.19 15.45 5.78
C HIS A 84 -9.48 15.29 6.61
N PRO A 85 -10.25 14.21 6.43
CA PRO A 85 -11.42 13.96 7.27
C PRO A 85 -10.98 13.88 8.73
N VAL A 86 -11.65 14.63 9.60
CA VAL A 86 -11.38 14.62 11.04
C VAL A 86 -11.94 13.31 11.61
N SER A 87 -11.09 12.54 12.31
CA SER A 87 -11.46 11.27 12.95
C SER A 87 -12.36 11.46 14.16
#